data_AF-A0A1H2EID8-F1
#
_entry.id   AF-A0A1H2EID8-F1
#
_cell.length_a   1.000
_cell.length_b   1.000
_cell.length_c   1.000
_cell.angle_alpha   90.00
_cell.angle_beta   90.00
_cell.angle_gamma   90.00
#
_symmetry.space_group_name_H-M   'P 1'
#
loop_
_entity.id
_entity.type
_entity.pdbx_description
1 polymer ?
#
loop_
_entity_poly.entity_id
_entity_poly.type
_entity_poly.pdbx_seq_one_letter_code
_entity_poly.pdbx_strand_id
1 'polypeptide(L)'
;MLLPSPLHRSAVGFSLLELLVSVTVLSILVMILAQVITLTGQAIGINTKKLDGAGQARIFFNRLAADLAARPQRADLGMTWTKAAGNDAIRFYSAVGGYSGARNVSLIGYRIQEAAPGRLFQLERGATGADWLAGGSHPLFLTQALASPNAEDYEVLSQGVLRLEFSYLLNTASPATRVSLAAASDYSDVGAVIVAIAVLDAKSRLLLSPAQLGALSRALSDSVAGEEPIATWSAQILRADFAPGVPKQAIQGLHLYQHLFNVP
;
A
#
# COMPACT_ATOMS: atom_id res chain seq x y z
N MET A 1 -59.59 -72.94 -15.71
CA MET A 1 -59.24 -71.66 -16.36
C MET A 1 -58.72 -70.74 -15.25
N LEU A 2 -57.42 -70.47 -15.24
CA LEU A 2 -56.70 -69.73 -14.20
C LEU A 2 -56.99 -68.22 -14.30
N LEU A 3 -57.35 -67.57 -13.19
CA LEU A 3 -57.29 -66.10 -13.06
C LEU A 3 -56.22 -65.75 -12.00
N PRO A 4 -55.30 -64.82 -12.28
CA PRO A 4 -54.19 -64.51 -11.41
C PRO A 4 -54.64 -63.63 -10.24
N SER A 5 -54.14 -63.94 -9.05
CA SER A 5 -54.33 -63.17 -7.82
C SER A 5 -53.67 -61.79 -7.93
N PRO A 6 -54.31 -60.70 -7.47
CA PRO A 6 -53.68 -59.39 -7.45
C PRO A 6 -52.59 -59.36 -6.36
N LEU A 7 -51.35 -59.14 -6.78
CA LEU A 7 -50.24 -58.83 -5.86
C LEU A 7 -50.53 -57.47 -5.20
N HIS A 8 -50.99 -57.48 -3.95
CA HIS A 8 -50.98 -56.30 -3.11
C HIS A 8 -49.53 -55.85 -2.92
N ARG A 9 -49.14 -54.77 -3.61
CA ARG A 9 -47.95 -54.01 -3.25
C ARG A 9 -48.25 -53.30 -1.94
N SER A 10 -47.72 -53.84 -0.84
CA SER A 10 -47.64 -53.10 0.42
C SER A 10 -46.82 -51.83 0.16
N ALA A 11 -47.47 -50.68 0.22
CA ALA A 11 -46.79 -49.41 0.30
C ALA A 11 -46.10 -49.36 1.66
N VAL A 12 -44.80 -49.68 1.69
CA VAL A 12 -43.98 -49.55 2.89
C VAL A 12 -43.76 -48.05 3.11
N GLY A 13 -44.53 -47.47 4.04
CA GLY A 13 -44.35 -46.09 4.48
C GLY A 13 -43.20 -45.98 5.47
N PHE A 14 -42.51 -44.84 5.45
CA PHE A 14 -41.47 -44.53 6.44
C PHE A 14 -42.06 -44.46 7.85
N SER A 15 -41.35 -45.01 8.83
CA SER A 15 -41.69 -44.86 10.23
C SER A 15 -41.48 -43.43 10.71
N LEU A 16 -42.23 -43.01 11.75
CA LEU A 16 -42.04 -41.71 12.40
C LEU A 16 -40.59 -41.47 12.85
N LEU A 17 -39.90 -42.54 13.28
CA LEU A 17 -38.50 -42.49 13.68
C LEU A 17 -37.60 -42.16 12.48
N GLU A 18 -37.77 -42.83 11.35
CA GLU A 18 -36.99 -42.57 10.13
C GLU A 18 -37.23 -41.16 9.59
N LEU A 19 -38.47 -40.67 9.67
CA LEU A 19 -38.80 -39.29 9.27
C LEU A 19 -38.12 -38.27 10.20
N LEU A 20 -38.14 -38.51 11.52
CA LEU A 20 -37.46 -37.65 12.50
C LEU A 20 -35.94 -37.63 12.26
N VAL A 21 -35.33 -38.80 12.03
CA VAL A 21 -33.89 -38.91 11.74
C VAL A 21 -33.55 -38.21 10.44
N SER A 22 -34.35 -38.40 9.39
CA SER A 22 -34.12 -37.78 8.07
C SER A 22 -34.21 -36.25 8.14
N VAL A 23 -35.20 -35.71 8.85
CA VAL A 23 -35.35 -34.25 9.05
C VAL A 23 -34.20 -33.71 9.89
N THR A 24 -33.75 -34.44 10.93
CA THR A 24 -32.61 -34.04 11.75
C THR A 24 -31.33 -33.98 10.91
N VAL A 25 -31.03 -35.03 10.16
CA VAL A 25 -29.86 -35.08 9.27
C VAL A 25 -29.94 -33.99 8.21
N LEU A 26 -31.11 -33.77 7.60
CA LEU A 26 -31.32 -32.71 6.62
C LEU A 26 -31.06 -31.32 7.22
N SER A 27 -31.57 -31.05 8.42
CA SER A 27 -31.36 -29.76 9.09
C SER A 27 -29.87 -29.50 9.38
N ILE A 28 -29.14 -30.53 9.84
CA ILE A 28 -27.69 -30.46 10.05
C ILE A 28 -26.96 -30.20 8.72
N LEU A 29 -27.31 -30.91 7.65
CA LEU A 29 -26.71 -30.70 6.32
C LEU A 29 -26.95 -29.29 5.78
N VAL A 30 -28.17 -28.77 5.92
CA VAL A 30 -28.51 -27.40 5.50
C VAL A 30 -27.74 -26.37 6.33
N MET A 31 -27.61 -26.59 7.65
CA MET A 31 -26.85 -25.70 8.53
C MET A 31 -25.36 -25.69 8.17
N ILE A 32 -24.77 -26.86 7.90
CA ILE A 32 -23.38 -26.97 7.45
C ILE A 32 -23.18 -26.24 6.12
N LEU A 33 -24.09 -26.43 5.16
CA LEU A 33 -24.02 -25.75 3.86
C LEU A 33 -24.07 -24.22 4.02
N ALA A 34 -24.98 -23.71 4.86
CA ALA A 34 -25.09 -22.29 5.14
C ALA A 34 -23.81 -21.72 5.80
N GLN A 35 -23.19 -22.47 6.71
CA GLN A 35 -21.93 -22.09 7.33
C GLN A 35 -20.78 -22.06 6.32
N VAL A 36 -20.67 -23.07 5.45
CA VAL A 36 -19.65 -23.11 4.40
C VAL A 36 -19.77 -21.90 3.49
N ILE A 37 -20.98 -21.57 3.01
CA ILE A 37 -21.22 -20.39 2.16
C ILE A 37 -20.79 -19.10 2.86
N THR A 38 -21.13 -18.96 4.15
CA THR A 38 -20.79 -17.76 4.94
C THR A 38 -19.28 -17.61 5.13
N LEU A 39 -18.60 -18.69 5.51
CA LEU A 39 -17.15 -18.70 5.72
C LEU A 39 -16.39 -18.46 4.40
N THR A 40 -16.85 -19.07 3.30
CA THR A 40 -16.29 -18.83 1.97
C THR A 40 -16.46 -17.37 1.56
N GLY A 41 -17.63 -16.77 1.78
CA GLY A 41 -17.88 -15.35 1.50
C GLY A 41 -16.93 -14.42 2.28
N GLN A 42 -16.72 -14.70 3.57
CA GLN A 42 -15.78 -13.95 4.41
C GLN A 42 -14.33 -14.09 3.91
N ALA A 43 -13.89 -15.31 3.58
CA ALA A 43 -12.56 -15.57 3.06
C ALA A 43 -12.32 -14.86 1.72
N ILE A 44 -13.29 -14.88 0.81
CA ILE A 44 -13.24 -14.13 -0.46
C ILE A 44 -13.13 -12.63 -0.20
N GLY A 45 -13.91 -12.10 0.76
CA GLY A 45 -13.87 -10.69 1.14
C GLY A 45 -12.48 -10.26 1.63
N ILE A 46 -11.88 -11.02 2.54
CA ILE A 46 -10.54 -10.75 3.07
C ILE A 46 -9.49 -10.79 1.95
N ASN A 47 -9.55 -11.81 1.08
CA ASN A 47 -8.62 -11.94 -0.03
C ASN A 47 -8.74 -10.79 -1.03
N THR A 48 -9.97 -10.35 -1.32
CA THR A 48 -10.20 -9.23 -2.23
C THR A 48 -9.56 -7.94 -1.70
N LYS A 49 -9.70 -7.65 -0.39
CA LYS A 49 -9.06 -6.48 0.24
C LYS A 49 -7.53 -6.53 0.14
N LYS A 50 -6.94 -7.68 0.45
CA LYS A 50 -5.49 -7.89 0.35
C LYS A 50 -4.98 -7.74 -1.09
N LEU A 51 -5.73 -8.26 -2.06
CA LEU A 51 -5.38 -8.15 -3.49
C LEU A 51 -5.45 -6.71 -3.98
N ASP A 52 -6.46 -5.94 -3.57
CA ASP A 52 -6.58 -4.51 -3.89
C ASP A 52 -5.40 -3.73 -3.28
N GLY A 53 -5.13 -3.92 -1.98
CA GLY A 53 -3.98 -3.29 -1.31
C GLY A 53 -2.65 -3.62 -1.98
N ALA A 54 -2.44 -4.89 -2.36
CA ALA A 54 -1.23 -5.32 -3.04
C ALA A 54 -1.12 -4.74 -4.46
N GLY A 55 -2.25 -4.58 -5.16
CA GLY A 55 -2.30 -3.94 -6.47
C GLY A 55 -1.84 -2.48 -6.39
N GLN A 56 -2.40 -1.72 -5.45
CA GLN A 56 -2.01 -0.32 -5.19
C GLN A 56 -0.53 -0.19 -4.82
N ALA A 57 -0.03 -1.06 -3.94
CA ALA A 57 1.38 -1.08 -3.56
C ALA A 57 2.31 -1.39 -4.75
N ARG A 58 1.94 -2.36 -5.59
CA ARG A 58 2.71 -2.72 -6.80
C ARG A 58 2.79 -1.57 -7.79
N ILE A 59 1.70 -0.82 -8.01
CA ILE A 59 1.70 0.35 -8.89
C ILE A 59 2.76 1.35 -8.41
N PHE A 60 2.79 1.65 -7.11
CA PHE A 60 3.79 2.54 -6.54
C PHE A 60 5.21 2.02 -6.70
N PHE A 61 5.50 0.82 -6.18
CA PHE A 61 6.86 0.30 -6.15
C PHE A 61 7.44 0.07 -7.54
N ASN A 62 6.64 -0.44 -8.48
CA ASN A 62 7.10 -0.63 -9.87
C ASN A 62 7.40 0.72 -10.52
N ARG A 63 6.58 1.75 -10.27
CA ARG A 63 6.81 3.07 -10.83
C ARG A 63 8.04 3.73 -10.23
N LEU A 64 8.21 3.65 -8.91
CA LEU A 64 9.41 4.14 -8.21
C LEU A 64 10.67 3.43 -8.70
N ALA A 65 10.63 2.11 -8.85
CA ALA A 65 11.72 1.31 -9.41
C ALA A 65 12.11 1.80 -10.81
N ALA A 66 11.12 1.97 -11.69
CA ALA A 66 11.36 2.42 -13.07
C ALA A 66 11.98 3.82 -13.12
N ASP A 67 11.48 4.74 -12.30
CA ASP A 67 12.00 6.11 -12.26
C ASP A 67 13.42 6.17 -11.68
N LEU A 68 13.69 5.41 -10.61
CA LEU A 68 15.03 5.27 -10.02
C LEU A 68 16.02 4.61 -11.00
N ALA A 69 15.58 3.59 -11.73
CA ALA A 69 16.41 2.90 -12.73
C ALA A 69 16.77 3.81 -13.93
N ALA A 70 15.87 4.74 -14.27
CA ALA A 70 16.10 5.75 -15.32
C ALA A 70 16.88 6.98 -14.82
N ARG A 71 17.41 6.96 -13.58
CA ARG A 71 18.25 8.05 -13.08
C ARG A 71 19.57 8.12 -13.87
N PRO A 72 19.98 9.30 -14.37
CA PRO A 72 21.30 9.44 -14.96
C PRO A 72 22.39 9.21 -13.89
N GLN A 73 23.40 8.40 -14.22
CA GLN A 73 24.49 8.04 -13.31
C GLN A 73 25.54 9.16 -13.24
N ARG A 74 25.19 10.26 -12.57
CA ARG A 74 26.11 11.39 -12.35
C ARG A 74 26.02 11.85 -10.90
N ALA A 75 27.19 12.03 -10.26
CA ALA A 75 27.29 12.43 -8.86
C ALA A 75 26.82 13.87 -8.60
N ASP A 76 26.72 14.72 -9.64
CA ASP A 76 26.24 16.10 -9.52
C ASP A 76 24.70 16.20 -9.55
N LEU A 77 23.99 15.13 -9.91
CA LEU A 77 22.53 15.11 -9.88
C LEU A 77 22.04 14.77 -8.48
N GLY A 78 21.49 15.77 -7.80
CA GLY A 78 20.93 15.62 -6.48
C GLY A 78 19.75 14.64 -6.42
N MET A 79 19.72 13.86 -5.35
CA MET A 79 18.55 13.11 -4.89
C MET A 79 18.28 13.51 -3.45
N THR A 80 17.03 13.79 -3.15
CA THR A 80 16.61 14.22 -1.82
C THR A 80 15.47 13.33 -1.35
N TRP A 81 15.71 12.64 -0.24
CA TRP A 81 14.64 12.03 0.54
C TRP A 81 14.40 12.94 1.74
N THR A 82 13.26 13.60 1.74
CA THR A 82 12.87 14.53 2.80
C THR A 82 12.15 13.78 3.89
N LYS A 83 12.81 13.67 5.05
CA LYS A 83 12.19 13.25 6.29
C LYS A 83 11.31 14.36 6.83
N ALA A 84 10.05 14.06 7.12
CA ALA A 84 9.12 14.99 7.73
C ALA A 84 8.34 14.30 8.84
N ALA A 85 7.81 15.09 9.79
CA ALA A 85 6.84 14.56 10.73
C ALA A 85 5.60 14.10 9.94
N GLY A 86 5.26 12.81 10.03
CA GLY A 86 4.22 12.23 9.19
C GLY A 86 4.73 11.69 7.87
N ASN A 87 4.25 12.23 6.75
CA ASN A 87 4.55 11.64 5.44
C ASN A 87 5.88 12.13 4.87
N ASP A 88 6.72 11.18 4.53
CA ASP A 88 7.98 11.42 3.84
C ASP A 88 7.75 11.78 2.36
N ALA A 89 8.75 12.44 1.76
CA ALA A 89 8.75 12.79 0.34
C ALA A 89 10.08 12.46 -0.33
N ILE A 90 10.03 12.14 -1.62
CA ILE A 90 11.20 11.73 -2.40
C ILE A 90 11.27 12.60 -3.64
N ARG A 91 12.46 13.10 -3.99
CA ARG A 91 12.70 13.89 -5.20
C ARG A 91 14.03 13.52 -5.83
N PHE A 92 14.06 13.42 -7.16
CA PHE A 92 15.28 13.17 -7.93
C PHE A 92 15.07 13.48 -9.41
N TYR A 93 16.18 13.60 -10.16
CA TYR A 93 16.14 13.66 -11.61
C TYR A 93 16.09 12.26 -12.24
N SER A 94 15.30 12.11 -13.29
CA SER A 94 15.17 10.85 -14.03
C SER A 94 15.02 11.12 -15.52
N ALA A 95 15.56 10.25 -16.36
CA ALA A 95 15.48 10.33 -17.83
C ALA A 95 14.11 9.87 -18.38
N VAL A 96 13.06 9.94 -17.56
CA VAL A 96 11.67 9.71 -17.96
C VAL A 96 11.06 11.03 -18.42
N GLY A 97 10.05 10.95 -19.29
CA GLY A 97 9.30 12.13 -19.73
C GLY A 97 8.47 12.76 -18.61
N GLY A 98 8.49 14.09 -18.56
CA GLY A 98 7.68 14.90 -17.65
C GLY A 98 6.27 15.09 -18.19
N TYR A 99 5.33 15.41 -17.31
CA TYR A 99 3.97 15.75 -17.70
C TYR A 99 3.93 17.12 -18.40
N SER A 100 4.76 18.04 -17.94
CA SER A 100 5.01 19.37 -18.52
C SER A 100 6.50 19.58 -18.82
N GLY A 101 6.87 20.71 -19.44
CA GLY A 101 8.26 21.10 -19.67
C GLY A 101 9.02 20.32 -20.75
N ALA A 102 10.35 20.55 -20.83
CA ALA A 102 11.23 19.87 -21.78
C ALA A 102 11.48 18.42 -21.35
N ARG A 103 11.21 17.44 -22.21
CA ARG A 103 11.09 16.02 -21.84
C ARG A 103 12.40 15.21 -21.86
N ASN A 104 13.55 15.87 -21.92
CA ASN A 104 14.85 15.19 -22.00
C ASN A 104 15.26 14.57 -20.66
N VAL A 105 15.06 15.31 -19.57
CA VAL A 105 15.20 14.86 -18.18
C VAL A 105 14.04 15.44 -17.40
N SER A 106 13.55 14.75 -16.38
CA SER A 106 12.47 15.25 -15.55
C SER A 106 12.83 15.22 -14.08
N LEU A 107 12.40 16.25 -13.36
CA LEU A 107 12.33 16.25 -11.92
C LEU A 107 11.12 15.43 -11.48
N ILE A 108 11.37 14.32 -10.79
CA ILE A 108 10.36 13.43 -10.25
C ILE A 108 10.18 13.71 -8.77
N GLY A 109 8.94 13.69 -8.31
CA GLY A 109 8.58 13.83 -6.90
C GLY A 109 7.54 12.82 -6.48
N TYR A 110 7.72 12.19 -5.31
CA TYR A 110 6.70 11.37 -4.66
C TYR A 110 6.30 12.00 -3.33
N ARG A 111 5.01 12.05 -3.07
CA ARG A 111 4.46 12.52 -1.79
C ARG A 111 3.10 11.92 -1.52
N ILE A 112 2.71 11.92 -0.24
CA ILE A 112 1.30 11.80 0.13
C ILE A 112 0.69 13.19 0.08
N GLN A 113 -0.34 13.35 -0.74
CA GLN A 113 -1.18 14.53 -0.70
C GLN A 113 -2.09 14.41 0.52
N GLU A 114 -1.97 15.33 1.46
CA GLU A 114 -2.90 15.40 2.58
C GLU A 114 -4.29 15.85 2.13
N ALA A 115 -5.32 15.53 2.93
CA ALA A 115 -6.68 15.94 2.64
C ALA A 115 -6.79 17.46 2.49
N ALA A 116 -7.28 17.90 1.33
CA ALA A 116 -7.61 19.28 1.01
C ALA A 116 -9.00 19.31 0.33
N PRO A 117 -9.68 20.46 0.21
CA PRO A 117 -10.96 20.51 -0.52
C PRO A 117 -10.81 19.91 -1.93
N GLY A 118 -11.54 18.82 -2.21
CA GLY A 118 -11.46 18.07 -3.48
C GLY A 118 -10.30 17.07 -3.61
N ARG A 119 -9.42 16.92 -2.60
CA ARG A 119 -8.32 15.94 -2.60
C ARG A 119 -8.33 15.13 -1.30
N LEU A 120 -8.21 13.81 -1.42
CA LEU A 120 -8.12 12.90 -0.28
C LEU A 120 -6.66 12.55 0.01
N PHE A 121 -6.42 11.94 1.17
CA PHE A 121 -5.15 11.24 1.43
C PHE A 121 -4.91 10.21 0.34
N GLN A 122 -3.85 10.43 -0.44
CA GLN A 122 -3.46 9.60 -1.57
C GLN A 122 -2.00 9.84 -1.95
N LEU A 123 -1.39 8.85 -2.58
CA LEU A 123 -0.05 8.96 -3.12
C LEU A 123 -0.07 9.59 -4.51
N GLU A 124 0.77 10.60 -4.68
CA GLU A 124 0.93 11.32 -5.93
C GLU A 124 2.36 11.24 -6.44
N ARG A 125 2.47 11.26 -7.76
CA ARG A 125 3.73 11.35 -8.48
C ARG A 125 3.74 12.64 -9.29
N GLY A 126 4.70 13.49 -9.03
CA GLY A 126 5.00 14.69 -9.79
C GLY A 126 6.07 14.42 -10.84
N ALA A 127 5.92 14.98 -12.04
CA ALA A 127 6.97 14.94 -13.05
C ALA A 127 6.99 16.22 -13.89
N THR A 128 8.01 17.04 -13.68
CA THR A 128 8.22 18.28 -14.44
C THR A 128 9.46 18.10 -15.31
N GLY A 129 9.30 18.27 -16.63
CA GLY A 129 10.41 18.23 -17.57
C GLY A 129 11.38 19.37 -17.31
N ALA A 130 12.64 19.03 -17.07
CA ALA A 130 13.74 19.96 -16.91
C ALA A 130 14.56 19.98 -18.20
N ASP A 131 14.78 21.18 -18.73
CA ASP A 131 15.76 21.34 -19.80
C ASP A 131 17.17 21.25 -19.20
N TRP A 132 18.03 20.46 -19.84
CA TRP A 132 19.42 20.31 -19.46
C TRP A 132 20.16 21.64 -19.51
N LEU A 133 19.73 22.59 -20.34
CA LEU A 133 20.43 23.84 -20.62
C LEU A 133 19.66 25.11 -20.22
N ALA A 134 18.63 25.01 -19.38
CA ALA A 134 17.73 26.11 -19.03
C ALA A 134 18.47 27.41 -18.63
N GLY A 135 18.79 28.27 -19.61
CA GLY A 135 19.43 29.57 -19.45
C GLY A 135 20.94 29.68 -19.72
N GLY A 136 21.68 28.66 -20.19
CA GLY A 136 23.12 28.82 -20.47
C GLY A 136 23.91 27.61 -20.96
N SER A 137 25.25 27.74 -20.98
CA SER A 137 26.22 26.74 -21.49
C SER A 137 26.47 25.54 -20.56
N HIS A 138 25.91 25.56 -19.35
CA HIS A 138 26.11 24.55 -18.31
C HIS A 138 24.78 24.04 -17.76
N PRO A 139 24.73 22.77 -17.34
CA PRO A 139 23.52 22.22 -16.76
C PRO A 139 23.15 22.82 -15.40
N LEU A 140 21.86 23.19 -15.26
CA LEU A 140 21.27 23.88 -14.10
C LEU A 140 21.50 23.15 -12.75
N PHE A 141 21.77 21.84 -12.79
CA PHE A 141 21.81 20.94 -11.64
C PHE A 141 23.01 21.12 -10.70
N LEU A 142 24.04 21.88 -11.09
CA LEU A 142 25.29 22.05 -10.33
C LEU A 142 25.23 23.12 -9.23
N THR A 143 24.23 24.01 -9.24
CA THR A 143 24.25 25.24 -8.40
C THR A 143 22.98 25.48 -7.58
N GLN A 144 21.95 24.65 -7.72
CA GLN A 144 20.67 24.81 -7.01
C GLN A 144 20.26 23.56 -6.25
N ALA A 145 19.68 23.78 -5.07
CA ALA A 145 18.96 22.74 -4.34
C ALA A 145 17.87 22.13 -5.23
N LEU A 146 17.64 20.83 -5.08
CA LEU A 146 16.66 20.12 -5.88
C LEU A 146 15.26 20.75 -5.71
N ALA A 147 14.72 21.31 -6.78
CA ALA A 147 13.40 21.91 -6.78
C ALA A 147 12.29 20.86 -6.52
N SER A 148 11.05 21.32 -6.32
CA SER A 148 9.87 20.44 -6.31
C SER A 148 9.10 20.61 -7.61
N PRO A 149 8.49 19.53 -8.16
CA PRO A 149 7.49 19.67 -9.21
C PRO A 149 6.38 20.63 -8.79
N ASN A 150 5.78 21.35 -9.73
CA ASN A 150 4.64 22.22 -9.42
C ASN A 150 3.44 21.39 -8.97
N ALA A 151 2.54 21.97 -8.18
CA ALA A 151 1.38 21.25 -7.65
C ALA A 151 0.45 20.67 -8.73
N GLU A 152 0.41 21.28 -9.91
CA GLU A 152 -0.35 20.85 -11.08
C GLU A 152 0.32 19.70 -11.85
N ASP A 153 1.63 19.53 -11.69
CA ASP A 153 2.41 18.45 -12.32
C ASP A 153 2.31 17.14 -11.52
N TYR A 154 1.54 17.11 -10.42
CA TYR A 154 1.29 15.92 -9.62
C TYR A 154 0.02 15.19 -10.07
N GLU A 155 0.19 13.92 -10.43
CA GLU A 155 -0.90 13.01 -10.73
C GLU A 155 -1.09 11.97 -9.62
N VAL A 156 -2.32 11.50 -9.46
CA VAL A 156 -2.64 10.44 -8.50
C VAL A 156 -2.07 9.13 -8.99
N LEU A 157 -1.11 8.58 -8.25
CA LEU A 157 -0.53 7.27 -8.57
C LEU A 157 -1.29 6.15 -7.88
N SER A 158 -1.64 6.35 -6.60
CA SER A 158 -2.41 5.39 -5.84
C SER A 158 -3.32 6.08 -4.84
N GLN A 159 -4.59 5.72 -4.90
CA GLN A 159 -5.63 6.27 -4.03
C GLN A 159 -5.64 5.65 -2.63
N GLY A 160 -5.22 4.39 -2.49
CA GLY A 160 -5.26 3.67 -1.22
C GLY A 160 -4.09 3.97 -0.29
N VAL A 161 -2.96 4.44 -0.83
CA VAL A 161 -1.76 4.73 -0.05
C VAL A 161 -1.95 6.03 0.74
N LEU A 162 -1.91 5.93 2.07
CA LEU A 162 -2.14 7.04 3.00
C LEU A 162 -0.94 7.37 3.88
N ARG A 163 0.07 6.49 3.87
CA ARG A 163 1.34 6.69 4.59
C ARG A 163 2.51 6.31 3.69
N LEU A 164 3.54 7.16 3.70
CA LEU A 164 4.84 6.89 3.08
C LEU A 164 5.94 7.21 4.10
N GLU A 165 6.83 6.25 4.32
CA GLU A 165 8.05 6.38 5.12
C GLU A 165 9.23 5.79 4.36
N PHE A 166 10.42 6.28 4.64
CA PHE A 166 11.65 5.59 4.24
C PHE A 166 12.67 5.51 5.37
N SER A 167 13.56 4.53 5.35
CA SER A 167 14.74 4.49 6.21
C SER A 167 15.94 4.03 5.39
N TYR A 168 17.15 4.34 5.83
CA TYR A 168 18.38 3.94 5.15
C TYR A 168 18.93 2.67 5.78
N LEU A 169 19.22 1.68 4.95
CA LEU A 169 20.05 0.55 5.33
C LEU A 169 21.51 0.93 5.08
N LEU A 170 22.30 1.06 6.14
CA LEU A 170 23.71 1.40 6.07
C LEU A 170 24.60 0.16 5.89
N ASN A 171 25.67 0.31 5.12
CA ASN A 171 26.73 -0.67 4.92
C ASN A 171 27.69 -0.72 6.14
N THR A 172 27.13 -0.98 7.33
CA THR A 172 27.87 -1.02 8.58
C THR A 172 28.02 -2.44 9.14
N ALA A 173 29.12 -2.68 9.84
CA ALA A 173 29.38 -3.92 10.55
C ALA A 173 28.49 -4.11 11.79
N SER A 174 27.95 -3.02 12.36
CA SER A 174 27.13 -3.08 13.59
C SER A 174 25.62 -3.19 13.28
N PRO A 175 24.92 -4.23 13.76
CA PRO A 175 23.50 -4.41 13.48
C PRO A 175 22.60 -3.32 14.09
N ALA A 176 23.02 -2.69 15.21
CA ALA A 176 22.24 -1.64 15.88
C ALA A 176 22.18 -0.31 15.12
N THR A 177 23.12 -0.06 14.21
CA THR A 177 23.16 1.14 13.35
C THR A 177 22.83 0.85 11.89
N ARG A 178 22.35 -0.36 11.60
CA ARG A 178 22.02 -0.76 10.23
C ARG A 178 20.88 0.06 9.65
N VAL A 179 19.89 0.45 10.45
CA VAL A 179 18.78 1.29 9.98
C VAL A 179 18.97 2.73 10.48
N SER A 180 19.08 3.68 9.56
CA SER A 180 19.30 5.11 9.84
C SER A 180 18.17 5.97 9.29
N LEU A 181 17.93 7.12 9.90
CA LEU A 181 17.00 8.14 9.40
C LEU A 181 17.66 9.18 8.50
N ALA A 182 19.00 9.25 8.52
CA ALA A 182 19.78 10.15 7.70
C ALA A 182 20.63 9.35 6.71
N ALA A 183 20.61 9.77 5.44
CA ALA A 183 21.63 9.37 4.50
C ALA A 183 22.93 10.12 4.83
N ALA A 184 24.08 9.47 4.61
CA ALA A 184 25.32 10.19 4.41
C ALA A 184 25.15 11.16 3.22
N SER A 185 25.80 12.32 3.27
CA SER A 185 25.64 13.39 2.27
C SER A 185 25.95 12.96 0.83
N ASP A 186 26.68 11.87 0.66
CA ASP A 186 27.15 11.28 -0.59
C ASP A 186 26.55 9.88 -0.85
N TYR A 187 25.65 9.38 0.01
CA TYR A 187 25.06 8.03 -0.03
C TYR A 187 26.07 6.87 -0.07
N SER A 188 27.37 7.12 0.12
CA SER A 188 28.44 6.12 -0.02
C SER A 188 28.31 4.98 1.00
N ASP A 189 27.83 5.31 2.20
CA ASP A 189 27.57 4.37 3.28
C ASP A 189 26.17 3.73 3.24
N VAL A 190 25.33 4.06 2.24
CA VAL A 190 23.96 3.53 2.11
C VAL A 190 23.97 2.29 1.23
N GLY A 191 23.61 1.13 1.80
CA GLY A 191 23.43 -0.11 1.05
C GLY A 191 22.09 -0.19 0.33
N ALA A 192 21.02 0.32 0.95
CA ALA A 192 19.70 0.41 0.35
C ALA A 192 18.84 1.47 1.04
N VAL A 193 17.77 1.90 0.38
CA VAL A 193 16.67 2.65 1.00
C VAL A 193 15.49 1.71 1.18
N ILE A 194 15.05 1.57 2.42
CA ILE A 194 13.85 0.87 2.81
C ILE A 194 12.69 1.84 2.60
N VAL A 195 11.74 1.52 1.74
CA VAL A 195 10.53 2.32 1.52
C VAL A 195 9.32 1.55 2.00
N ALA A 196 8.58 2.13 2.94
CA ALA A 196 7.40 1.54 3.56
C ALA A 196 6.16 2.37 3.26
N ILE A 197 5.05 1.69 2.98
CA ILE A 197 3.75 2.32 2.74
C ILE A 197 2.65 1.61 3.51
N ALA A 198 1.64 2.40 3.91
CA ALA A 198 0.39 1.88 4.42
C ALA A 198 -0.73 2.13 3.40
N VAL A 199 -1.44 1.07 3.06
CA VAL A 199 -2.46 1.04 2.01
C VAL A 199 -3.79 0.64 2.62
N LEU A 200 -4.82 1.42 2.38
CA LEU A 200 -6.18 1.10 2.77
C LEU A 200 -6.96 0.60 1.55
N ASP A 201 -7.63 -0.55 1.68
CA ASP A 201 -8.46 -1.09 0.61
C ASP A 201 -9.63 -0.14 0.26
N ALA A 202 -10.06 -0.19 -1.01
CA ALA A 202 -11.06 0.72 -1.55
C ALA A 202 -12.37 0.72 -0.76
N LYS A 203 -12.84 -0.43 -0.26
CA LYS A 203 -14.10 -0.51 0.49
C LYS A 203 -13.96 0.10 1.88
N SER A 204 -12.85 -0.19 2.57
CA SER A 204 -12.58 0.37 3.89
C SER A 204 -12.35 1.89 3.83
N ARG A 205 -11.79 2.39 2.73
CA ARG A 205 -11.61 3.83 2.49
C ARG A 205 -12.94 4.59 2.41
N LEU A 206 -13.98 3.99 1.81
CA LEU A 206 -15.31 4.60 1.72
C LEU A 206 -16.00 4.77 3.09
N LEU A 207 -15.54 4.06 4.12
CA LEU A 207 -16.07 4.17 5.48
C LEU A 207 -15.49 5.36 6.26
N LEU A 208 -14.48 6.05 5.71
CA LEU A 208 -13.71 7.06 6.42
C LEU A 208 -13.92 8.46 5.85
N SER A 209 -14.11 9.42 6.75
CA SER A 209 -14.00 10.84 6.42
C SER A 209 -12.53 11.25 6.15
N PRO A 210 -12.29 12.38 5.46
CA PRO A 210 -10.93 12.89 5.26
C PRO A 210 -10.16 13.12 6.56
N ALA A 211 -10.86 13.57 7.62
CA ALA A 211 -10.27 13.74 8.95
C ALA A 211 -9.84 12.40 9.56
N GLN A 212 -10.65 11.35 9.41
CA GLN A 212 -10.32 10.01 9.89
C GLN A 212 -9.18 9.37 9.09
N LEU A 213 -9.09 9.62 7.78
CA LEU A 213 -7.93 9.20 6.98
C LEU A 213 -6.63 9.84 7.49
N GLY A 214 -6.68 11.14 7.81
CA GLY A 214 -5.54 11.82 8.43
C GLY A 214 -5.21 11.31 9.83
N ALA A 215 -6.21 11.01 10.65
CA ALA A 215 -6.01 10.40 11.96
C ALA A 215 -5.38 9.01 11.85
N LEU A 216 -5.82 8.19 10.90
CA LEU A 216 -5.25 6.87 10.64
C LEU A 216 -3.80 6.96 10.15
N SER A 217 -3.49 7.91 9.26
CA SER A 217 -2.13 8.15 8.76
C SER A 217 -1.17 8.57 9.88
N ARG A 218 -1.63 9.43 10.80
CA ARG A 218 -0.82 9.90 11.94
C ARG A 218 -0.73 8.90 13.10
N ALA A 219 -1.65 7.94 13.19
CA ALA A 219 -1.59 6.87 14.19
C ALA A 219 -0.41 5.92 13.95
N LEU A 220 0.07 5.84 12.70
CA LEU A 220 1.33 5.19 12.35
C LEU A 220 2.48 6.16 12.68
N SER A 221 3.38 5.75 13.56
CA SER A 221 4.48 6.62 13.98
C SER A 221 5.53 6.81 12.88
N ASP A 222 6.24 7.92 12.96
CA ASP A 222 7.45 8.14 12.17
C ASP A 222 8.52 7.08 12.53
N SER A 223 9.40 6.79 11.57
CA SER A 223 10.48 5.84 11.78
C SER A 223 11.53 6.38 12.77
N VAL A 224 12.07 5.49 13.60
CA VAL A 224 13.19 5.79 14.52
C VAL A 224 14.45 5.04 14.09
N ALA A 225 15.62 5.62 14.37
CA ALA A 225 16.90 4.98 14.04
C ALA A 225 17.01 3.61 14.74
N GLY A 226 17.49 2.61 14.00
CA GLY A 226 17.59 1.22 14.45
C GLY A 226 16.31 0.39 14.26
N GLU A 227 15.18 1.00 13.89
CA GLU A 227 13.91 0.28 13.68
C GLU A 227 13.45 0.30 12.22
N GLU A 228 12.90 -0.83 11.76
CA GLU A 228 12.25 -0.90 10.46
C GLU A 228 10.81 -0.38 10.53
N PRO A 229 10.37 0.49 9.59
CA PRO A 229 9.04 1.11 9.66
C PRO A 229 7.91 0.09 9.76
N ILE A 230 7.97 -0.99 8.97
CA ILE A 230 6.89 -1.99 8.94
C ILE A 230 6.79 -2.80 10.24
N ALA A 231 7.91 -3.04 10.92
CA ALA A 231 7.92 -3.77 12.19
C ALA A 231 7.22 -2.94 13.27
N THR A 232 7.55 -1.66 13.36
CA THR A 232 6.95 -0.71 14.29
C THR A 232 5.45 -0.54 14.02
N TRP A 233 5.06 -0.35 12.77
CA TRP A 233 3.66 -0.21 12.38
C TRP A 233 2.83 -1.49 12.60
N SER A 234 3.41 -2.66 12.33
CA SER A 234 2.73 -3.95 12.56
C SER A 234 2.41 -4.13 14.05
N ALA A 235 3.34 -3.75 14.93
CA ALA A 235 3.10 -3.78 16.37
C ALA A 235 2.04 -2.76 16.82
N GLN A 236 1.97 -1.60 16.16
CA GLN A 236 0.99 -0.55 16.47
C GLN A 236 -0.45 -0.93 16.11
N ILE A 237 -0.67 -1.51 14.92
CA ILE A 237 -2.02 -1.86 14.45
C ILE A 237 -2.69 -2.91 15.35
N LEU A 238 -1.90 -3.73 16.05
CA LEU A 238 -2.39 -4.74 16.97
C LEU A 238 -2.85 -4.18 18.33
N ARG A 239 -2.54 -2.91 18.65
CA ARG A 239 -2.93 -2.30 19.92
C ARG A 239 -4.43 -2.01 19.95
N ALA A 240 -5.04 -2.19 21.12
CA ALA A 240 -6.48 -2.01 21.29
C ALA A 240 -6.94 -0.55 21.11
N ASP A 241 -6.04 0.40 21.36
CA ASP A 241 -6.20 1.84 21.28
C ASP A 241 -5.68 2.44 19.96
N PHE A 242 -5.31 1.61 18.98
CA PHE A 242 -4.82 2.09 17.69
C PHE A 242 -5.87 2.95 16.96
N ALA A 243 -5.45 4.15 16.54
CA ALA A 243 -6.23 5.11 15.78
C ALA A 243 -7.62 5.42 16.39
N PRO A 244 -7.68 6.06 17.58
CA PRO A 244 -8.95 6.35 18.25
C PRO A 244 -9.85 7.22 17.36
N GLY A 245 -11.14 6.86 17.29
CA GLY A 245 -12.13 7.54 16.43
C GLY A 245 -12.18 7.03 14.98
N VAL A 246 -11.30 6.09 14.60
CA VAL A 246 -11.39 5.37 13.31
C VAL A 246 -12.16 4.06 13.53
N PRO A 247 -13.20 3.76 12.72
CA PRO A 247 -13.94 2.51 12.80
C PRO A 247 -13.03 1.28 12.66
N LYS A 248 -13.12 0.33 13.60
CA LYS A 248 -12.32 -0.92 13.58
C LYS A 248 -12.46 -1.69 12.27
N GLN A 249 -13.65 -1.66 11.66
CA GLN A 249 -13.92 -2.30 10.38
C GLN A 249 -13.05 -1.72 9.25
N ALA A 250 -12.74 -0.42 9.28
CA ALA A 250 -11.88 0.22 8.30
C ALA A 250 -10.40 -0.11 8.56
N ILE A 251 -9.99 -0.18 9.84
CA ILE A 251 -8.61 -0.55 10.23
C ILE A 251 -8.25 -1.96 9.71
N GLN A 252 -9.20 -2.90 9.68
CA GLN A 252 -8.97 -4.24 9.10
C GLN A 252 -8.63 -4.23 7.60
N GLY A 253 -8.90 -3.13 6.91
CA GLY A 253 -8.51 -2.90 5.52
C GLY A 253 -7.13 -2.30 5.33
N LEU A 254 -6.43 -1.99 6.42
CA LEU A 254 -5.08 -1.44 6.38
C LEU A 254 -4.07 -2.56 6.14
N HIS A 255 -3.25 -2.38 5.11
CA HIS A 255 -2.23 -3.32 4.68
C HIS A 255 -0.89 -2.59 4.57
N LEU A 256 0.15 -3.19 5.13
CA LEU A 256 1.49 -2.60 5.15
C LEU A 256 2.38 -3.30 4.14
N TYR A 257 3.16 -2.53 3.40
CA TYR A 257 4.12 -3.06 2.44
C TYR A 257 5.45 -2.32 2.54
N GLN A 258 6.53 -3.04 2.30
CA GLN A 258 7.89 -2.52 2.32
C GLN A 258 8.67 -3.07 1.13
N HIS A 259 9.52 -2.25 0.54
CA HIS A 259 10.47 -2.67 -0.48
C HIS A 259 11.83 -1.97 -0.26
N LEU A 260 12.91 -2.71 -0.47
CA LEU A 260 14.26 -2.17 -0.45
C LEU A 260 14.69 -1.78 -1.87
N PHE A 261 15.22 -0.57 -2.03
CA PHE A 261 15.77 -0.06 -3.27
C PHE A 261 17.25 0.17 -3.11
N ASN A 262 18.06 -0.38 -4.01
CA ASN A 262 19.48 -0.05 -4.02
C ASN A 262 19.64 1.37 -4.54
N VAL A 263 20.38 2.18 -3.79
CA VAL A 263 20.76 3.52 -4.21
C VAL A 263 22.23 3.46 -4.62
N PRO A 264 22.58 3.85 -5.85
CA PRO A 264 23.97 3.97 -6.31
C PRO A 264 24.64 5.22 -5.77
#